data_AF-A0A026W0E0-F1
#
_entry.id   AF-A0A026W0E0-F1
#
_cell.length_a   1.000
_cell.length_b   1.000
_cell.length_c   1.000
_cell.angle_alpha   90.00
_cell.angle_beta   90.00
_cell.angle_gamma   90.00
#
_symmetry.space_group_name_H-M   'P 1'
#
loop_
_entity.id
_entity.type
_entity.pdbx_description
1 polymer ?
#
loop_
_entity_poly.entity_id
_entity_poly.type
_entity_poly.pdbx_seq_one_letter_code
_entity_poly.pdbx_strand_id
1 'polypeptide(L)'
;MHYKAKYCFGLGNYSLQWETGERIYSTKIDQTVVSVSISPTQQHLLVGLARRIHVPARPFPMALIYKLMEKQTDDKKKKVPSTDPVLETELDVKGNRESMVLIRELLQSSRETSGYVSLNCIRWAPHPGQGMVYATNTGQLNILQ
;
A
#
# COMPACT_ATOMS: atom_id res chain seq x y z
N MET A 1 3.75 -7.47 -32.71
CA MET A 1 2.85 -7.06 -31.60
C MET A 1 3.52 -7.46 -30.29
N HIS A 2 4.01 -6.49 -29.51
CA HIS A 2 4.64 -6.77 -28.21
C HIS A 2 3.57 -6.77 -27.10
N TYR A 3 3.20 -7.94 -26.61
CA TYR A 3 2.45 -8.05 -25.35
C TYR A 3 3.38 -7.64 -24.20
N LYS A 4 3.19 -6.44 -23.63
CA LYS A 4 3.76 -6.13 -22.31
C LYS A 4 2.84 -6.76 -21.27
N ALA A 5 3.25 -7.91 -20.74
CA ALA A 5 2.69 -8.39 -19.48
C ALA A 5 2.99 -7.33 -18.40
N LYS A 6 1.97 -6.58 -17.99
CA LYS A 6 2.04 -5.76 -16.77
C LYS A 6 1.89 -6.71 -15.60
N TYR A 7 3.00 -7.04 -14.94
CA TYR A 7 2.96 -7.72 -13.66
C TYR A 7 2.54 -6.72 -12.58
N CYS A 8 1.27 -6.73 -12.22
CA CYS A 8 0.75 -6.00 -11.06
C CYS A 8 0.91 -6.89 -9.83
N PHE A 9 1.69 -6.45 -8.84
CA PHE A 9 1.80 -7.15 -7.56
C PHE A 9 0.70 -6.64 -6.62
N GLY A 10 -0.01 -7.56 -5.95
CA GLY A 10 -0.97 -7.19 -4.92
C GLY A 10 -0.27 -6.98 -3.58
N LEU A 11 -0.44 -5.81 -2.97
CA LEU A 11 -0.04 -5.59 -1.58
C LEU A 11 -1.27 -5.78 -0.69
N GLY A 12 -1.15 -6.65 0.30
CA GLY A 12 -2.20 -6.94 1.27
C GLY A 12 -1.72 -6.73 2.70
N ASN A 13 -2.52 -6.06 3.53
CA ASN A 13 -2.36 -6.01 4.98
C ASN A 13 -3.41 -6.94 5.60
N TYR A 14 -2.96 -7.84 6.47
CA TYR A 14 -3.76 -8.93 7.03
C TYR A 14 -3.93 -8.77 8.53
N SER A 15 -5.09 -9.18 9.05
CA SER A 15 -5.32 -9.30 10.48
C SER A 15 -4.45 -10.43 11.03
N LEU A 16 -3.75 -10.14 12.12
CA LEU A 16 -3.01 -11.14 12.90
C LEU A 16 -3.90 -11.87 13.93
N GLN A 17 -5.21 -11.61 13.92
CA GLN A 17 -6.15 -12.38 14.72
C GLN A 17 -6.14 -13.82 14.20
N TRP A 18 -5.58 -14.72 15.02
CA TRP A 18 -5.14 -16.08 14.67
C TRP A 18 -6.21 -16.92 13.96
N GLU A 19 -7.48 -16.62 14.19
CA GLU A 19 -8.62 -17.41 13.70
C GLU A 19 -9.12 -16.99 12.31
N THR A 20 -8.89 -15.74 11.87
CA THR A 20 -9.49 -15.23 10.63
C THR A 20 -8.48 -15.01 9.53
N GLY A 21 -7.25 -14.57 9.83
CA GLY A 21 -6.21 -14.30 8.83
C GLY A 21 -6.69 -13.38 7.70
N GLU A 22 -7.73 -12.58 7.96
CA GLU A 22 -8.47 -11.89 6.91
C GLU A 22 -7.67 -10.73 6.33
N ARG A 23 -7.80 -10.52 5.02
CA ARG A 23 -7.20 -9.38 4.33
C ARG A 23 -8.00 -8.12 4.66
N ILE A 24 -7.45 -7.27 5.52
CA ILE A 24 -8.08 -6.01 5.96
C ILE A 24 -7.94 -4.95 4.88
N TYR A 25 -6.72 -4.79 4.34
CA TYR A 25 -6.43 -3.78 3.34
C TYR A 25 -5.74 -4.35 2.11
N SER A 26 -6.05 -3.82 0.93
CA SER A 26 -5.33 -4.19 -0.29
C SER A 26 -5.27 -3.07 -1.33
N THR A 27 -4.18 -3.05 -2.08
CA THR A 27 -4.00 -2.23 -3.27
C THR A 27 -3.12 -2.95 -4.29
N LYS A 28 -3.18 -2.51 -5.56
CA LYS A 28 -2.33 -3.03 -6.63
C LYS A 28 -1.16 -2.09 -6.85
N ILE A 29 0.04 -2.66 -6.90
CA ILE A 29 1.28 -1.92 -7.10
C ILE A 29 2.04 -2.53 -8.28
N ASP A 30 2.29 -1.71 -9.30
CA ASP A 30 3.01 -2.12 -10.52
C ASP A 30 4.55 -2.14 -10.34
N GLN A 31 5.02 -1.82 -9.13
CA GLN A 31 6.42 -1.58 -8.80
C GLN A 31 6.91 -2.62 -7.78
N THR A 32 8.23 -2.81 -7.71
CA THR A 32 8.80 -3.74 -6.73
C THR A 32 8.82 -3.09 -5.36
N VAL A 33 8.06 -3.68 -4.43
CA VAL A 33 8.05 -3.29 -3.03
C VAL A 33 9.21 -3.95 -2.32
N VAL A 34 9.99 -3.17 -1.58
CA VAL A 34 11.17 -3.65 -0.82
C VAL A 34 11.06 -3.41 0.67
N SER A 35 10.23 -2.46 1.10
CA SER A 35 9.98 -2.22 2.52
C SER A 35 8.57 -1.68 2.72
N VAL A 36 8.01 -1.88 3.92
CA VAL A 36 6.70 -1.37 4.32
C VAL A 36 6.77 -0.86 5.75
N SER A 37 6.00 0.18 6.07
CA SER A 37 5.88 0.71 7.43
C SER A 37 4.52 1.35 7.67
N ILE A 38 3.82 0.89 8.70
CA ILE A 38 2.53 1.43 9.13
C ILE A 38 2.80 2.61 10.08
N SER A 39 2.07 3.72 9.92
CA SER A 39 2.15 4.88 10.81
C SER A 39 1.71 4.51 12.24
N PRO A 40 2.22 5.17 13.28
CA PRO A 40 1.79 4.94 14.66
C PRO A 40 0.27 5.07 14.88
N THR A 41 -0.39 5.93 14.10
CA THR A 41 -1.85 6.12 14.14
C THR A 41 -2.64 5.06 13.37
N GLN A 42 -1.97 4.11 12.70
CA GLN A 42 -2.57 3.08 11.84
C GLN A 42 -3.45 3.63 10.69
N GLN A 43 -3.28 4.90 10.32
CA GLN A 43 -4.04 5.53 9.24
C GLN A 43 -3.30 5.56 7.91
N HIS A 44 -1.97 5.42 7.94
CA HIS A 44 -1.13 5.50 6.76
C HIS A 44 -0.23 4.28 6.65
N LEU A 45 -0.08 3.79 5.42
CA LEU A 45 0.87 2.77 5.06
C LEU A 45 1.90 3.37 4.11
N LEU A 46 3.16 3.28 4.49
CA LEU A 46 4.27 3.68 3.66
C LEU A 46 4.87 2.44 2.99
N VAL A 47 5.10 2.52 1.69
CA VAL A 47 5.61 1.44 0.85
C VAL A 47 6.88 1.92 0.15
N GLY A 48 8.02 1.35 0.52
CA GLY A 48 9.31 1.59 -0.13
C GLY A 48 9.41 0.81 -1.43
N LEU A 49 9.82 1.50 -2.48
CA LEU A 49 9.91 0.97 -3.83
C LEU A 49 11.37 0.79 -4.23
N ALA A 50 11.60 -0.19 -5.08
CA ALA A 50 12.82 -0.36 -5.83
C ALA A 50 12.53 -0.20 -7.31
N ARG A 51 13.45 0.47 -7.99
CA ARG A 51 13.47 0.52 -9.44
C ARG A 51 13.77 -0.88 -9.99
N ARG A 52 13.61 -1.17 -11.27
CA ARG A 52 14.22 -2.39 -11.89
C ARG A 52 15.06 -2.06 -13.11
N ILE A 53 14.73 -0.94 -13.76
CA ILE A 53 15.32 -0.52 -15.03
C ILE A 53 15.67 0.97 -14.93
N HIS A 54 16.90 1.32 -15.29
CA HIS A 54 17.31 2.71 -15.38
C HIS A 54 16.69 3.37 -16.61
N VAL A 55 15.63 4.17 -16.43
CA VAL A 55 15.09 5.08 -17.46
C VAL A 55 15.56 6.50 -17.14
N PRO A 56 16.50 7.09 -17.90
CA PRO A 56 17.16 8.35 -17.52
C PRO A 56 16.24 9.57 -17.37
N ALA A 57 15.01 9.53 -17.91
CA ALA A 57 14.21 10.73 -18.16
C ALA A 57 13.03 10.97 -17.21
N ARG A 58 12.72 10.09 -16.25
CA ARG A 58 11.55 10.25 -15.37
C ARG A 58 11.92 10.21 -13.89
N PRO A 59 11.47 11.19 -13.09
CA PRO A 59 11.48 11.09 -11.63
C PRO A 59 10.83 9.76 -11.23
N PHE A 60 11.51 8.99 -10.37
CA PHE A 60 11.01 7.73 -9.89
C PHE A 60 10.63 7.88 -8.40
N PRO A 61 9.40 7.54 -8.01
CA PRO A 61 9.03 7.55 -6.60
C PRO A 61 9.78 6.44 -5.87
N MET A 62 10.56 6.83 -4.86
CA MET A 62 11.27 5.90 -4.00
C MET A 62 10.37 5.30 -2.92
N ALA A 63 9.24 5.96 -2.61
CA ALA A 63 8.18 5.42 -1.77
C ALA A 63 6.80 5.97 -2.15
N LEU A 64 5.76 5.23 -1.75
CA LEU A 64 4.36 5.62 -1.82
C LEU A 64 3.76 5.65 -0.42
N ILE A 65 2.90 6.63 -0.15
CA ILE A 65 2.15 6.75 1.10
C ILE A 65 0.68 6.56 0.77
N TYR A 66 0.11 5.49 1.30
CA TYR A 66 -1.31 5.17 1.19
C TYR A 66 -2.03 5.55 2.48
N LYS A 67 -3.24 6.08 2.36
CA LYS A 67 -4.20 6.19 3.44
C LYS A 67 -5.01 4.91 3.52
N LEU A 68 -5.09 4.32 4.70
CA LEU A 68 -5.90 3.15 5.00
C LEU A 68 -7.35 3.61 5.22
N MET A 69 -8.28 3.02 4.46
CA MET A 69 -9.70 3.37 4.51
C MET A 69 -10.47 2.29 5.24
N GLU A 70 -11.06 2.63 6.38
CA GLU A 70 -11.92 1.70 7.12
C GLU A 70 -13.03 1.19 6.20
N LYS A 71 -13.15 -0.14 6.15
CA LYS A 71 -14.23 -0.79 5.43
C LYS A 71 -15.50 -0.50 6.21
N GLN A 72 -16.33 0.44 5.74
CA GLN A 72 -17.66 0.61 6.30
C GLN A 72 -18.39 -0.73 6.22
N THR A 73 -18.65 -1.35 7.38
CA THR A 73 -19.60 -2.45 7.46
C THR A 73 -20.96 -1.86 7.17
N ASP A 74 -21.50 -2.22 6.02
CA ASP A 74 -22.83 -1.80 5.56
C ASP A 74 -23.90 -2.54 6.39
N ASP A 75 -24.00 -2.22 7.69
CA ASP A 75 -24.91 -2.85 8.66
C ASP A 75 -26.30 -2.19 8.69
N LYS A 76 -26.77 -1.63 7.57
CA LYS A 76 -28.15 -1.11 7.46
C LYS A 76 -28.88 -1.55 6.18
N LYS A 77 -28.97 -2.86 5.92
CA LYS A 77 -30.12 -3.38 5.16
C LYS A 77 -31.25 -3.72 6.15
N LYS A 78 -32.24 -2.81 6.19
CA LYS A 78 -33.48 -2.88 6.95
C LYS A 78 -34.10 -4.28 6.92
N LYS A 79 -34.55 -4.74 8.10
CA LYS A 79 -35.52 -5.83 8.26
C LYS A 79 -36.75 -5.57 7.40
N VAL A 80 -37.08 -6.51 6.51
CA VAL A 80 -38.46 -6.76 6.07
C VAL A 80 -38.65 -8.27 6.14
N PRO A 81 -39.59 -8.81 6.93
CA PRO A 81 -39.86 -10.24 6.93
C PRO A 81 -40.82 -10.53 5.76
N SER A 82 -40.36 -11.29 4.77
CA SER A 82 -41.27 -11.96 3.84
C SER A 82 -40.71 -13.34 3.49
N THR A 83 -41.50 -14.32 3.87
CA THR A 83 -41.50 -15.74 3.58
C THR A 83 -41.12 -16.05 2.13
N ASP A 84 -40.11 -16.90 1.92
CA ASP A 84 -40.16 -18.17 1.14
C ASP A 84 -38.73 -18.71 0.86
N PRO A 85 -38.52 -20.04 0.84
CA PRO A 85 -37.19 -20.64 0.69
C PRO A 85 -36.93 -21.05 -0.76
N VAL A 86 -36.13 -20.29 -1.51
CA VAL A 86 -35.53 -20.78 -2.77
C VAL A 86 -34.06 -20.40 -2.78
N LEU A 87 -33.24 -21.41 -3.08
CA LEU A 87 -31.79 -21.39 -3.13
C LEU A 87 -31.24 -20.22 -3.97
N GLU A 88 -30.57 -19.28 -3.32
CA GLU A 88 -29.59 -18.41 -3.97
C GLU A 88 -28.24 -18.64 -3.31
N THR A 89 -27.40 -19.43 -3.99
CA THR A 89 -25.97 -19.51 -3.74
C THR A 89 -25.34 -18.20 -4.19
N GLU A 90 -25.59 -17.12 -3.45
CA GLU A 90 -24.86 -15.87 -3.64
C GLU A 90 -23.48 -16.05 -3.01
N LEU A 91 -22.52 -16.43 -3.86
CA LEU A 91 -21.11 -16.22 -3.58
C LEU A 91 -20.93 -14.73 -3.30
N ASP A 92 -20.74 -14.40 -2.02
CA ASP A 92 -20.44 -13.06 -1.52
C ASP A 92 -19.09 -12.61 -2.10
N VAL A 93 -19.11 -12.15 -3.34
CA VAL A 93 -18.05 -11.38 -3.98
C VAL A 93 -18.08 -10.00 -3.34
N LYS A 94 -17.79 -9.93 -2.03
CA LYS A 94 -17.77 -8.70 -1.25
C LYS A 94 -16.52 -7.91 -1.60
N GLY A 95 -16.64 -7.23 -2.75
CA GLY A 95 -15.90 -6.04 -3.14
C GLY A 95 -14.41 -6.10 -2.82
N ASN A 96 -13.63 -6.61 -3.76
CA ASN A 96 -12.20 -6.32 -3.91
C ASN A 96 -11.99 -4.82 -4.23
N ARG A 97 -12.63 -3.91 -3.48
CA ARG A 97 -12.40 -2.47 -3.56
C ARG A 97 -11.07 -2.22 -2.87
N GLU A 98 -10.18 -1.53 -3.57
CA GLU A 98 -8.91 -1.09 -3.02
C GLU A 98 -9.19 -0.22 -1.79
N SER A 99 -9.00 -0.77 -0.60
CA SER A 99 -9.25 -0.09 0.68
C SER A 99 -8.06 0.76 1.12
N MET A 100 -7.16 1.05 0.18
CA MET A 100 -6.04 1.97 0.37
C MET A 100 -6.06 3.00 -0.76
N VAL A 101 -5.86 4.26 -0.43
CA VAL A 101 -5.81 5.37 -1.39
C VAL A 101 -4.42 5.99 -1.38
N LEU A 102 -3.78 6.10 -2.54
CA LEU A 102 -2.49 6.78 -2.66
C LEU A 102 -2.67 8.28 -2.37
N ILE A 103 -1.96 8.81 -1.38
CA ILE A 103 -2.06 10.23 -1.01
C ILE A 103 -0.78 11.02 -1.32
N ARG A 104 0.38 10.34 -1.37
CA ARG A 104 1.65 11.01 -1.63
C ARG A 104 2.69 10.06 -2.20
N GLU A 105 3.50 10.59 -3.11
CA GLU A 105 4.72 9.96 -3.59
C GLU A 105 5.94 10.65 -2.96
N LEU A 106 6.91 9.86 -2.50
CA LEU A 106 8.21 10.38 -2.10
C LEU A 106 9.15 10.26 -3.30
N LEU A 107 9.60 11.41 -3.80
CA LEU A 107 10.54 11.48 -4.92
C LEU A 107 11.98 11.55 -4.42
N GLN A 108 12.90 11.03 -5.22
CA GLN A 108 14.33 11.16 -4.99
C GLN A 108 14.75 12.63 -5.14
N SER A 109 15.36 13.19 -4.08
CA SER A 109 15.75 14.61 -4.02
C SER A 109 17.04 14.92 -4.77
N SER A 110 18.00 13.99 -4.81
CA SER A 110 19.30 14.21 -5.46
C SER A 110 19.32 13.73 -6.91
N ARG A 111 19.56 14.67 -7.82
CA ARG A 111 19.87 14.40 -9.24
C ARG A 111 21.23 13.73 -9.45
N GLU A 112 22.10 13.74 -8.45
CA GLU A 112 23.49 13.25 -8.57
C GLU A 112 23.58 11.73 -8.47
N THR A 113 22.63 11.11 -7.77
CA THR A 113 22.46 9.66 -7.73
C THR A 113 21.72 9.19 -8.98
N SER A 114 22.42 9.19 -10.13
CA SER A 114 21.97 8.57 -11.39
C SER A 114 21.78 7.04 -11.29
N GLY A 115 22.10 6.46 -10.13
CA GLY A 115 21.98 5.04 -9.83
C GLY A 115 20.59 4.56 -9.47
N TYR A 116 20.49 3.24 -9.34
CA TYR A 116 19.32 2.55 -8.79
C TYR A 116 19.23 2.85 -7.29
N VAL A 117 18.23 3.64 -6.89
CA VAL A 117 17.93 3.90 -5.47
C VAL A 117 16.67 3.16 -5.06
N SER A 118 16.77 2.45 -3.95
CA SER A 118 15.66 1.78 -3.28
C SER A 118 15.64 2.11 -1.79
N LEU A 119 14.45 2.18 -1.22
CA LEU A 119 14.27 2.36 0.21
C LEU A 119 14.21 1.03 0.93
N ASN A 120 15.34 0.61 1.48
CA ASN A 120 15.46 -0.69 2.15
C ASN A 120 14.87 -0.67 3.55
N CYS A 121 14.95 0.47 4.24
CA CYS A 121 14.41 0.63 5.59
C CYS A 121 13.71 1.98 5.72
N ILE A 122 12.51 1.97 6.30
CA ILE A 122 11.72 3.16 6.57
C ILE A 122 11.00 2.96 7.89
N ARG A 123 11.00 4.00 8.73
CA ARG A 123 10.34 4.02 10.03
C ARG A 123 9.70 5.38 10.26
N TRP A 124 8.46 5.38 10.68
CA TRP A 124 7.82 6.57 11.22
C TRP A 124 8.48 6.99 12.52
N ALA A 125 8.53 8.30 12.78
CA ALA A 125 8.82 8.80 14.11
C ALA A 125 7.72 8.32 15.09
N PRO A 126 8.04 8.15 16.38
CA PRO A 126 7.10 7.60 17.35
C PRO A 126 5.86 8.48 17.54
N HIS A 127 6.02 9.81 17.42
CA HIS A 127 4.91 10.75 17.55
C HIS A 127 4.35 11.16 16.18
N PRO A 128 3.02 11.20 16.01
CA PRO A 128 2.40 11.74 14.81
C PRO A 128 2.87 13.16 14.52
N GLY A 129 3.18 13.46 13.25
CA GLY A 129 3.67 14.77 12.82
C GLY A 129 5.16 15.04 13.07
N GLN A 130 5.89 14.13 13.72
CA GLN A 130 7.35 14.27 13.92
C GLN A 130 8.17 13.85 12.69
N GLY A 131 7.51 13.23 11.71
CA GLY A 131 8.11 12.82 10.45
C GLY A 131 8.47 11.33 10.39
N MET A 132 9.55 11.01 9.66
CA MET A 132 10.02 9.65 9.41
C MET A 132 11.52 9.62 9.10
N VAL A 133 12.13 8.46 9.31
CA VAL A 133 13.52 8.17 8.98
C VAL A 133 13.56 7.07 7.92
N TYR A 134 14.37 7.25 6.89
CA TYR A 134 14.55 6.25 5.86
C TYR A 134 16.01 6.08 5.46
N ALA A 135 16.37 4.85 5.09
CA ALA A 135 17.68 4.47 4.61
C ALA A 135 17.59 3.93 3.18
N THR A 136 18.49 4.39 2.33
CA THR A 136 18.62 3.91 0.95
C THR A 136 19.60 2.75 0.86
N ASN A 137 19.52 1.98 -0.22
CA ASN A 137 20.55 1.01 -0.61
C ASN A 137 21.93 1.64 -0.91
N THR A 138 22.03 2.97 -1.01
CA THR A 138 23.30 3.69 -1.20
C THR A 138 24.00 4.06 0.12
N GLY A 139 23.45 3.64 1.26
CA GLY A 139 24.00 3.93 2.58
C GLY A 139 23.64 5.32 3.11
N GLN A 140 22.75 6.06 2.45
CA GLN A 140 22.29 7.35 2.94
C GLN A 140 21.13 7.16 3.92
N LEU A 141 21.22 7.85 5.06
CA LEU A 141 20.17 7.96 6.06
C LEU A 141 19.59 9.38 5.99
N ASN A 142 18.27 9.49 5.84
CA ASN A 142 17.59 10.77 5.73
C ASN A 142 16.43 10.84 6.71
N ILE A 143 16.12 12.06 7.14
CA ILE A 143 15.00 12.39 8.01
C ILE A 143 14.07 13.31 7.24
N LEU A 144 12.80 12.96 7.16
CA LEU A 144 11.74 13.78 6.59
C LEU A 144 10.84 14.24 7.73
N GLN A 145 10.74 15.56 7.96
CA GLN A 145 9.89 16.17 8.98
C GLN A 145 8.65 16.80 8.35
#